data_AF-A0A359EE73-F1
#
_entry.id   AF-A0A359EE73-F1
#
_cell.length_a   1.000
_cell.length_b   1.000
_cell.length_c   1.000
_cell.angle_alpha   90.00
_cell.angle_beta   90.00
_cell.angle_gamma   90.00
#
_symmetry.space_group_name_H-M   'P 1'
#
loop_
_entity.id
_entity.type
_entity.pdbx_description
1 polymer ?
#
loop_
_entity_poly.entity_id
_entity_poly.type
_entity_poly.pdbx_seq_one_letter_code
_entity_poly.pdbx_strand_id
1 'polypeptide(L)'
;YYDEVLFPVLTPLAFDPGHPFPYISNLSLNLAVIIRDGSGQEHFARVKVPASLPRLVPIKRSSGSVRRDGTVPHHHYFVWIEQLIMANLDKLFPGMEIVEAYPFRITRNADFDIQELEADDLLETMEESVRDRRFGSIVRLSVTKEMPDHLLEILLQNLKVDPNDVYTLSNPLGQSSLFGLYAIDRYDLKYEPFFPPVVPALNLDGDSHVHSVFTLIRRGDVLLHHPYDSFSPVIEFLRSAASDSKVLAIKQTLYRVGRNSPVVNALLEARRDYSKQVATLVELKARFDEESNIGWAKMLEAEGVHVVYGLLGLKTHSKIALVVRNEGERIRRYVHLGTGNYNAVTAHLYEDLGFFTADEDIGADATDLFNYLTGYSAKSEYRKLWVAPVNLRQKMEERIRREISHAEAGKPARLIFKMNALADAPMIRLLYQASQAGVKIDLIVRSICCLRPGLERISENIRVISILGRYLEHSRIYYFYNEGAEEVYMGSADLMPRNLNRRVEVIFPVENPKIVRKVRDEILETYLTDNVKARLMQPDGNYSRVVPKDGVKLLNVQAHFLKLRAS
;
A
#
# COMPACT_ATOMS: atom_id res chain seq x y z
N TYR A 1 38.28 6.90 1.88
CA TYR A 1 36.81 6.92 2.12
C TYR A 1 36.38 8.03 3.05
N TYR A 2 36.71 8.03 4.37
CA TYR A 2 36.27 9.13 5.24
C TYR A 2 36.71 10.49 4.69
N ASP A 3 38.02 10.71 4.50
CA ASP A 3 38.56 12.00 4.05
C ASP A 3 38.10 12.42 2.64
N GLU A 4 37.98 11.45 1.73
CA GLU A 4 37.73 11.73 0.30
C GLU A 4 36.23 11.78 -0.07
N VAL A 5 35.38 11.02 0.63
CA VAL A 5 33.97 10.81 0.27
C VAL A 5 33.04 11.37 1.33
N LEU A 6 33.31 11.07 2.60
CA LEU A 6 32.38 11.41 3.69
C LEU A 6 32.61 12.83 4.21
N PHE A 7 33.84 13.16 4.59
CA PHE A 7 34.22 14.45 5.16
C PHE A 7 33.75 15.65 4.30
N PRO A 8 33.89 15.66 2.96
CA PRO A 8 33.48 16.80 2.13
C PRO A 8 31.96 17.07 2.13
N VAL A 9 31.14 16.09 2.54
CA VAL A 9 29.67 16.23 2.60
C VAL A 9 29.15 16.40 4.03
N LEU A 10 30.03 16.38 5.04
CA LEU A 10 29.66 16.66 6.43
C LEU A 10 29.76 18.16 6.70
N THR A 11 28.80 18.65 7.48
CA THR A 11 28.83 20.03 7.99
C THR A 11 28.44 19.99 9.46
N PRO A 12 29.38 20.26 10.39
CA PRO A 12 29.04 20.40 11.79
C PRO A 12 28.29 21.71 11.98
N LEU A 13 27.22 21.70 12.77
CA LEU A 13 26.46 22.89 13.13
C LEU A 13 26.60 23.09 14.64
N ALA A 14 27.28 24.17 15.03
CA ALA A 14 27.39 24.59 16.42
C ALA A 14 26.04 25.12 16.93
N PHE A 15 25.84 25.03 18.25
CA PHE A 15 24.72 25.63 18.95
C PHE A 15 25.26 26.45 20.12
N ASP A 16 25.12 27.76 20.04
CA ASP A 16 25.59 28.75 21.01
C ASP A 16 24.74 30.04 20.90
N PRO A 17 24.94 31.08 21.74
CA PRO A 17 24.13 32.30 21.68
C PRO A 17 24.15 33.03 20.32
N GLY A 18 25.18 32.85 19.50
CA GLY A 18 25.29 33.38 18.14
C GLY A 18 24.73 32.44 17.06
N HIS A 19 24.55 31.16 17.36
CA HIS A 19 24.08 30.13 16.44
C HIS A 19 22.84 29.41 16.99
N PRO A 20 21.63 29.73 16.49
CA PRO A 20 20.40 29.09 16.97
C PRO A 20 20.39 27.60 16.65
N PHE A 21 19.62 26.84 17.43
CA PHE A 21 19.55 25.38 17.27
C PHE A 21 19.11 25.02 15.84
N PRO A 22 19.87 24.15 15.14
CA PRO A 22 19.63 23.93 13.72
C PRO A 22 18.35 23.15 13.46
N TYR A 23 17.68 23.48 12.35
CA TYR A 23 16.55 22.69 11.88
C TYR A 23 16.96 21.23 11.60
N ILE A 24 16.22 20.29 12.18
CA ILE A 24 16.41 18.86 11.95
C ILE A 24 15.35 18.34 10.96
N SER A 25 15.82 17.67 9.90
CA SER A 25 14.96 17.13 8.84
C SER A 25 14.20 15.89 9.31
N ASN A 26 12.97 15.69 8.82
CA ASN A 26 12.19 14.49 9.11
C ASN A 26 12.95 13.20 8.76
N LEU A 27 12.88 12.19 9.63
CA LEU A 27 13.54 10.87 9.49
C LEU A 27 15.06 10.92 9.35
N SER A 28 15.70 12.09 9.50
CA SER A 28 17.16 12.21 9.43
C SER A 28 17.81 11.63 10.68
N LEU A 29 18.93 10.92 10.47
CA LEU A 29 19.81 10.51 11.54
C LEU A 29 20.85 11.61 11.77
N ASN A 30 21.11 11.91 13.04
CA ASN A 30 21.98 12.98 13.48
C ASN A 30 22.83 12.50 14.64
N LEU A 31 23.98 13.13 14.85
CA LEU A 31 24.80 12.98 16.04
C LEU A 31 24.68 14.26 16.86
N ALA A 32 24.37 14.10 18.14
CA ALA A 32 24.53 15.11 19.17
C ALA A 32 25.95 14.93 19.74
N VAL A 33 26.79 15.95 19.63
CA VAL A 33 28.22 15.89 19.99
C VAL A 33 28.48 16.98 21.01
N ILE A 34 29.14 16.63 22.13
CA ILE A 34 29.71 17.60 23.05
C ILE A 34 31.21 17.69 22.79
N ILE A 35 31.68 18.92 22.57
CA ILE A 35 33.08 19.24 22.35
C ILE A 35 33.56 20.21 23.41
N ARG A 36 34.82 20.13 23.82
CA ARG A 36 35.43 21.03 24.80
C ARG A 36 36.55 21.83 24.16
N ASP A 37 36.58 23.13 24.41
CA ASP A 37 37.64 24.02 23.91
C ASP A 37 38.86 24.08 24.85
N GLY A 38 39.92 24.77 24.41
CA GLY A 38 41.15 24.93 25.19
C GLY A 38 41.00 25.73 26.49
N SER A 39 39.87 26.41 26.71
CA SER A 39 39.54 27.06 27.98
C SER A 39 38.80 26.13 28.97
N GLY A 40 38.41 24.94 28.51
CA GLY A 40 37.65 23.96 29.28
C GLY A 40 36.14 24.11 29.15
N GLN A 41 35.65 25.03 28.30
CA GLN A 41 34.21 25.22 28.08
C GLN A 41 33.67 24.15 27.12
N GLU A 42 32.53 23.55 27.49
CA GLU A 42 31.82 22.58 26.66
C GLU A 42 30.79 23.26 25.75
N HIS A 43 30.71 22.76 24.52
CA HIS A 43 29.85 23.26 23.46
C HIS A 43 29.09 22.11 22.82
N PHE A 44 27.82 22.35 22.47
CA PHE A 44 27.03 21.38 21.71
C PHE A 44 27.22 21.60 20.21
N ALA A 45 27.42 20.51 19.48
CA ALA A 45 27.42 20.49 18.03
C ALA A 45 26.53 19.37 17.52
N ARG A 46 25.86 19.64 16.40
CA ARG A 46 25.09 18.65 15.65
C ARG A 46 25.84 18.28 14.38
N VAL A 47 25.95 16.99 14.11
CA VAL A 47 26.43 16.47 12.81
C VAL A 47 25.30 15.69 12.14
N LYS A 48 24.90 16.09 10.93
CA LYS A 48 23.91 15.34 10.15
C LYS A 48 24.57 14.13 9.50
N VAL A 49 23.97 12.96 9.63
CA VAL A 49 24.38 11.81 8.83
C VAL A 49 23.82 11.97 7.40
N PRO A 50 24.68 12.01 6.36
CA PRO A 50 24.24 12.32 5.00
C PRO A 50 23.41 11.17 4.42
N ALA A 51 22.22 11.49 3.92
CA ALA A 51 21.33 10.52 3.27
C ALA A 51 21.69 10.26 1.79
N SER A 52 22.56 11.07 1.20
CA SER A 52 23.07 10.92 -0.16
C SER A 52 24.06 9.76 -0.31
N LEU A 53 24.57 9.24 0.80
CA LEU A 53 25.52 8.13 0.83
C LEU A 53 24.88 6.88 1.43
N PRO A 54 25.26 5.66 0.99
CA PRO A 54 24.83 4.43 1.62
C PRO A 54 25.21 4.41 3.10
N ARG A 55 24.22 4.18 3.98
CA ARG A 55 24.45 4.14 5.42
C ARG A 55 25.27 2.91 5.86
N LEU A 56 25.16 1.81 5.14
CA LEU A 56 26.00 0.63 5.30
C LEU A 56 27.23 0.79 4.41
N VAL A 57 28.34 1.22 4.99
CA VAL A 57 29.59 1.46 4.26
C VAL A 57 30.36 0.15 4.14
N PRO A 58 30.65 -0.33 2.92
CA PRO A 58 31.41 -1.57 2.71
C PRO A 58 32.87 -1.46 3.17
N ILE A 59 33.37 -2.45 3.90
CA ILE A 59 34.77 -2.56 4.32
C ILE A 59 35.55 -3.37 3.24
N LYS A 60 36.40 -2.68 2.45
CA LYS A 60 37.29 -3.20 1.38
C LYS A 60 36.58 -3.84 0.15
N ARG A 61 37.33 -4.13 -0.94
CA ARG A 61 36.88 -4.84 -2.17
C ARG A 61 36.22 -6.21 -1.91
N SER A 62 36.29 -6.74 -0.70
CA SER A 62 35.58 -7.95 -0.25
C SER A 62 34.06 -7.80 -0.19
N SER A 63 33.53 -6.57 -0.25
CA SER A 63 32.09 -6.30 -0.22
C SER A 63 31.55 -5.76 -1.55
N GLY A 64 32.32 -5.82 -2.66
CA GLY A 64 31.85 -5.41 -3.99
C GLY A 64 32.65 -5.95 -5.19
N SER A 65 31.91 -6.13 -6.29
CA SER A 65 32.28 -6.62 -7.63
C SER A 65 32.78 -8.06 -7.73
N VAL A 66 32.41 -8.68 -8.87
CA VAL A 66 32.90 -9.96 -9.33
C VAL A 66 34.41 -10.01 -9.16
N ARG A 67 34.92 -10.99 -8.42
CA ARG A 67 36.36 -11.25 -8.30
C ARG A 67 36.94 -11.42 -9.71
N ARG A 68 38.26 -11.25 -9.86
CA ARG A 68 38.94 -11.42 -11.18
C ARG A 68 38.66 -12.78 -11.84
N ASP A 69 38.22 -13.77 -11.07
CA ASP A 69 37.86 -15.12 -11.49
C ASP A 69 36.38 -15.31 -11.87
N GLY A 70 35.56 -14.25 -11.86
CA GLY A 70 34.14 -14.36 -12.18
C GLY A 70 33.22 -14.64 -10.98
N THR A 71 33.76 -14.78 -9.75
CA THR A 71 32.96 -15.19 -8.58
C THR A 71 32.51 -14.02 -7.70
N VAL A 72 31.32 -14.13 -7.11
CA VAL A 72 30.80 -13.14 -6.15
C VAL A 72 31.33 -13.48 -4.74
N PRO A 73 31.84 -12.51 -3.96
CA PRO A 73 32.26 -12.77 -2.58
C PRO A 73 31.12 -13.34 -1.73
N HIS A 74 31.38 -14.39 -0.94
CA HIS A 74 30.38 -14.96 -0.05
C HIS A 74 30.18 -14.10 1.22
N HIS A 75 31.24 -13.54 1.78
CA HIS A 75 31.17 -12.71 2.99
C HIS A 75 31.27 -11.23 2.65
N HIS A 76 30.32 -10.44 3.13
CA HIS A 76 30.30 -8.99 2.98
C HIS A 76 30.41 -8.34 4.36
N TYR A 77 31.24 -7.30 4.46
CA TYR A 77 31.53 -6.61 5.71
C TYR A 77 31.12 -5.16 5.57
N PHE A 78 30.38 -4.65 6.55
CA PHE A 78 29.89 -3.28 6.56
C PHE A 78 30.19 -2.62 7.91
N VAL A 79 30.33 -1.31 7.89
CA VAL A 79 30.29 -0.45 9.06
C VAL A 79 29.16 0.56 8.90
N TRP A 80 28.52 0.93 9.99
CA TRP A 80 27.53 2.00 9.97
C TRP A 80 28.23 3.34 9.72
N ILE A 81 27.71 4.14 8.79
CA ILE A 81 28.30 5.43 8.45
C ILE A 81 28.38 6.34 9.68
N GLU A 82 27.40 6.30 10.59
CA GLU A 82 27.43 7.11 11.81
C GLU A 82 28.57 6.70 12.75
N GLN A 83 28.93 5.42 12.82
CA GLN A 83 30.08 4.96 13.60
C GLN A 83 31.39 5.45 12.97
N LEU A 84 31.48 5.44 11.64
CA LEU A 84 32.62 5.98 10.91
C LEU A 84 32.76 7.49 11.15
N ILE A 85 31.65 8.24 11.22
CA ILE A 85 31.64 9.67 11.57
C ILE A 85 32.12 9.86 13.01
N MET A 86 31.52 9.15 13.97
CA MET A 86 31.86 9.23 15.39
C MET A 86 33.36 8.96 15.65
N ALA A 87 33.94 7.98 14.95
CA ALA A 87 35.35 7.62 15.06
C ALA A 87 36.33 8.64 14.46
N ASN A 88 35.85 9.66 13.74
CA ASN A 88 36.68 10.68 13.08
C ASN A 88 36.16 12.11 13.37
N LEU A 89 35.46 12.33 14.49
CA LEU A 89 34.90 13.65 14.83
C LEU A 89 35.99 14.70 15.08
N ASP A 90 37.18 14.28 15.52
CA ASP A 90 38.36 15.13 15.70
C ASP A 90 38.71 15.94 14.44
N LYS A 91 38.52 15.36 13.26
CA LYS A 91 38.74 16.05 11.98
C LYS A 91 37.71 17.14 11.68
N LEU A 92 36.48 17.01 12.18
CA LEU A 92 35.42 18.02 12.02
C LEU A 92 35.55 19.15 13.03
N PHE A 93 36.19 18.90 14.17
CA PHE A 93 36.37 19.87 15.25
C PHE A 93 37.86 20.04 15.60
N PRO A 94 38.68 20.55 14.67
CA PRO A 94 40.12 20.70 14.89
C PRO A 94 40.40 21.61 16.08
N GLY A 95 41.26 21.17 17.00
CA GLY A 95 41.62 21.93 18.20
C GLY A 95 40.63 21.81 19.37
N MET A 96 39.58 21.00 19.24
CA MET A 96 38.61 20.72 20.30
C MET A 96 38.75 19.27 20.78
N GLU A 97 38.48 19.02 22.07
CA GLU A 97 38.36 17.67 22.63
C GLU A 97 36.93 17.16 22.38
N ILE A 98 36.79 15.95 21.81
CA ILE A 98 35.48 15.29 21.69
C ILE A 98 35.16 14.62 23.03
N VAL A 99 34.19 15.16 23.77
CA VAL A 99 33.78 14.61 25.08
C VAL A 99 32.88 13.40 24.88
N GLU A 100 31.85 13.55 24.05
CA GLU A 100 30.86 12.51 23.81
C GLU A 100 30.09 12.74 22.50
N ALA A 101 29.55 11.66 21.94
CA ALA A 101 28.74 11.71 20.73
C ALA A 101 27.68 10.61 20.72
N TYR A 102 26.42 10.97 20.46
CA TYR A 102 25.30 10.04 20.48
C TYR A 102 24.35 10.25 19.31
N PRO A 103 23.87 9.17 18.66
CA PRO A 103 22.94 9.30 17.57
C PRO A 103 21.51 9.57 18.08
N PHE A 104 20.81 10.43 17.36
CA PHE A 104 19.38 10.67 17.53
C PHE A 104 18.67 10.82 16.18
N ARG A 105 17.37 10.56 16.18
CA ARG A 105 16.52 10.64 14.99
C ARG A 105 15.17 11.20 15.36
N ILE A 106 14.66 12.12 14.57
CA ILE A 106 13.30 12.64 14.75
C ILE A 106 12.34 12.07 13.70
N THR A 107 11.07 12.00 14.06
CA THR A 107 9.96 11.81 13.13
C THR A 107 9.03 13.02 13.27
N ARG A 108 8.70 13.64 12.14
CA ARG A 108 7.76 14.76 12.07
C ARG A 108 6.42 14.27 11.56
N ASN A 109 5.36 14.96 12.00
CA ASN A 109 4.03 14.76 11.46
C ASN A 109 4.05 15.07 9.96
N ALA A 110 3.41 14.21 9.18
CA ALA A 110 3.24 14.36 7.74
C ALA A 110 1.78 14.66 7.35
N ASP A 111 0.85 14.63 8.30
CA ASP A 111 -0.54 15.02 8.09
C ASP A 111 -0.71 16.52 8.33
N PHE A 112 -1.07 17.23 7.26
CA PHE A 112 -1.50 18.63 7.29
C PHE A 112 -2.94 18.67 6.82
N ASP A 113 -3.79 19.42 7.53
CA ASP A 113 -5.15 19.67 7.12
C ASP A 113 -5.14 20.76 6.05
N ILE A 114 -5.34 20.35 4.79
CA ILE A 114 -5.49 21.27 3.66
C ILE A 114 -6.95 21.74 3.64
N GLN A 115 -7.17 23.05 3.75
CA GLN A 115 -8.49 23.68 3.63
C GLN A 115 -8.93 23.69 2.16
N GLU A 116 -9.42 22.55 1.66
CA GLU A 116 -9.88 22.41 0.26
C GLU A 116 -11.00 23.38 -0.12
N LEU A 117 -11.86 23.74 0.85
CA LEU A 117 -13.05 24.56 0.63
C LEU A 117 -12.72 26.05 0.40
N GLU A 118 -11.51 26.47 0.73
CA GLU A 118 -11.06 27.87 0.63
C GLU A 118 -10.03 28.06 -0.50
N ALA A 119 -9.69 27.00 -1.24
CA ALA A 119 -8.67 27.01 -2.28
C ALA A 119 -9.27 27.28 -3.67
N ASP A 120 -8.79 28.32 -4.36
CA ASP A 120 -9.14 28.62 -5.75
C ASP A 120 -8.50 27.63 -6.74
N ASP A 121 -7.28 27.15 -6.44
CA ASP A 121 -6.59 26.07 -7.18
C ASP A 121 -6.09 24.99 -6.21
N LEU A 122 -6.74 23.82 -6.28
CA LEU A 122 -6.37 22.67 -5.46
C LEU A 122 -4.97 22.14 -5.77
N LEU A 123 -4.53 22.19 -7.03
CA LEU A 123 -3.22 21.66 -7.44
C LEU A 123 -2.09 22.50 -6.84
N GLU A 124 -2.19 23.82 -6.93
CA GLU A 124 -1.22 24.77 -6.36
C GLU A 124 -1.17 24.66 -4.82
N THR A 125 -2.33 24.66 -4.17
CA THR A 125 -2.43 24.49 -2.71
C THR A 125 -1.79 23.18 -2.25
N MET A 126 -1.94 22.12 -3.05
CA MET A 126 -1.30 20.84 -2.76
C MET A 126 0.22 20.88 -2.92
N GLU A 127 0.76 21.60 -3.92
CA GLU A 127 2.20 21.81 -4.05
C GLU A 127 2.81 22.55 -2.85
N GLU A 128 2.14 23.59 -2.37
CA GLU A 128 2.55 24.34 -1.17
C GLU A 128 2.55 23.45 0.07
N SER A 129 1.46 22.71 0.29
CA SER A 129 1.34 21.79 1.43
C SER A 129 2.44 20.71 1.46
N VAL A 130 2.87 20.22 0.28
CA VAL A 130 3.97 19.26 0.17
C VAL A 130 5.32 19.89 0.56
N ARG A 131 5.52 21.18 0.30
CA ARG A 131 6.71 21.93 0.75
C ARG A 131 6.66 22.13 2.27
N ASP A 132 5.50 22.56 2.78
CA ASP A 132 5.29 22.83 4.21
C ASP A 132 5.37 21.58 5.08
N ARG A 133 5.09 20.40 4.50
CA ARG A 133 5.25 19.10 5.17
C ARG A 133 6.64 18.92 5.77
N ARG A 134 7.67 19.50 5.17
CA ARG A 134 9.04 19.44 5.68
C ARG A 134 9.12 20.04 7.09
N PHE A 135 8.28 21.00 7.44
CA PHE A 135 8.32 21.75 8.70
C PHE A 135 7.30 21.26 9.76
N GLY A 136 6.65 20.11 9.55
CA GLY A 136 5.69 19.55 10.51
C GLY A 136 6.25 19.38 11.93
N SER A 137 5.36 19.41 12.93
CA SER A 137 5.74 19.21 14.34
C SER A 137 6.44 17.87 14.56
N ILE A 138 7.31 17.80 15.55
CA ILE A 138 7.98 16.55 15.92
C ILE A 138 7.00 15.72 16.73
N VAL A 139 6.78 14.46 16.32
CA VAL A 139 5.88 13.49 16.98
C VAL A 139 6.64 12.31 17.56
N ARG A 140 7.96 12.27 17.35
CA ARG A 140 8.83 11.25 17.92
C ARG A 140 10.27 11.72 17.92
N LEU A 141 10.92 11.68 19.06
CA LEU A 141 12.37 11.73 19.22
C LEU A 141 12.86 10.33 19.59
N SER A 142 13.69 9.73 18.73
CA SER A 142 14.34 8.45 19.01
C SER A 142 15.79 8.68 19.39
N VAL A 143 16.17 8.16 20.55
CA VAL A 143 17.53 8.24 21.11
C VAL A 143 18.02 6.85 21.49
N THR A 144 19.31 6.72 21.71
CA THR A 144 19.92 5.48 22.18
C THR A 144 19.89 5.36 23.69
N LYS A 145 19.90 4.14 24.21
CA LYS A 145 19.97 3.88 25.67
C LYS A 145 21.20 4.48 26.33
N GLU A 146 22.28 4.63 25.59
CA GLU A 146 23.55 5.14 26.10
C GLU A 146 23.60 6.67 26.17
N MET A 147 22.59 7.38 25.64
CA MET A 147 22.55 8.85 25.66
C MET A 147 22.31 9.35 27.10
N PRO A 148 23.18 10.20 27.65
CA PRO A 148 23.00 10.79 28.96
C PRO A 148 21.80 11.75 29.03
N ASP A 149 21.21 11.89 30.22
CA ASP A 149 20.04 12.73 30.45
C ASP A 149 20.29 14.21 30.14
N HIS A 150 21.47 14.74 30.46
CA HIS A 150 21.80 16.15 30.17
C HIS A 150 21.77 16.45 28.66
N LEU A 151 22.21 15.52 27.82
CA LEU A 151 22.19 15.68 26.38
C LEU A 151 20.77 15.54 25.82
N LEU A 152 19.97 14.65 26.40
CA LEU A 152 18.55 14.51 26.07
C LEU A 152 17.77 15.78 26.42
N GLU A 153 18.05 16.41 27.57
CA GLU A 153 17.43 17.67 27.99
C GLU A 153 17.72 18.80 27.00
N ILE A 154 18.96 18.93 26.50
CA ILE A 154 19.32 19.89 25.45
C ILE A 154 18.45 19.66 24.21
N LEU A 155 18.27 18.41 23.79
CA LEU A 155 17.42 18.07 22.63
C LEU A 155 15.96 18.41 22.90
N LEU A 156 15.41 18.05 24.07
CA LEU A 156 14.01 18.30 24.42
C LEU A 156 13.66 19.79 24.45
N GLN A 157 14.49 20.59 25.11
CA GLN A 157 14.26 22.04 25.23
C GLN A 157 14.31 22.74 23.87
N ASN A 158 15.30 22.41 23.04
CA ASN A 158 15.50 23.07 21.77
C ASN A 158 14.56 22.59 20.66
N LEU A 159 14.25 21.29 20.65
CA LEU A 159 13.31 20.71 19.68
C LEU A 159 11.85 20.88 20.10
N LYS A 160 11.58 21.29 21.34
CA LYS A 160 10.24 21.45 21.93
C LYS A 160 9.42 20.16 21.80
N VAL A 161 10.03 19.04 22.15
CA VAL A 161 9.42 17.70 22.06
C VAL A 161 8.80 17.35 23.42
N ASP A 162 7.59 16.78 23.41
CA ASP A 162 6.98 16.24 24.62
C ASP A 162 7.79 15.03 25.13
N PRO A 163 8.11 14.93 26.43
CA PRO A 163 8.79 13.75 26.98
C PRO A 163 8.11 12.41 26.66
N ASN A 164 6.78 12.39 26.47
CA ASN A 164 6.04 11.19 26.07
C ASN A 164 6.30 10.76 24.62
N ASP A 165 6.83 11.67 23.80
CA ASP A 165 7.24 11.41 22.42
C ASP A 165 8.72 10.97 22.31
N VAL A 166 9.39 10.73 23.44
CA VAL A 166 10.76 10.20 23.50
C VAL A 166 10.74 8.67 23.52
N TYR A 167 11.49 8.08 22.59
CA TYR A 167 11.61 6.63 22.44
C TYR A 167 13.08 6.23 22.56
N THR A 168 13.41 5.61 23.68
CA THR A 168 14.75 5.07 23.93
C THR A 168 14.87 3.68 23.29
N LEU A 169 15.68 3.60 22.23
CA LEU A 169 15.83 2.41 21.41
C LEU A 169 17.26 1.85 21.50
N SER A 170 17.42 0.59 21.11
CA SER A 170 18.74 -0.02 20.96
C SER A 170 19.36 0.39 19.61
N ASN A 171 20.67 0.48 19.55
CA ASN A 171 21.39 0.71 18.30
C ASN A 171 21.20 -0.45 17.30
N PRO A 172 21.23 -0.17 15.98
CA PRO A 172 21.25 1.16 15.35
C PRO A 172 19.84 1.76 15.26
N LEU A 173 19.73 3.08 15.44
CA LEU A 173 18.47 3.80 15.19
C LEU A 173 18.06 3.71 13.71
N GLY A 174 16.77 3.67 13.40
CA GLY A 174 16.32 3.78 12.01
C GLY A 174 16.72 2.60 11.13
N GLN A 175 16.29 1.39 11.51
CA GLN A 175 16.65 0.13 10.88
C GLN A 175 16.20 -0.04 9.41
N SER A 176 15.45 0.90 8.84
CA SER A 176 15.08 0.90 7.43
C SER A 176 16.29 0.83 6.49
N SER A 177 17.46 1.30 6.92
CA SER A 177 18.69 1.19 6.13
C SER A 177 19.19 -0.25 5.92
N LEU A 178 18.68 -1.23 6.69
CA LEU A 178 18.98 -2.65 6.48
C LEU A 178 18.47 -3.18 5.13
N PHE A 179 17.53 -2.49 4.48
CA PHE A 179 17.17 -2.82 3.09
C PHE A 179 18.37 -2.73 2.13
N GLY A 180 19.42 -1.97 2.47
CA GLY A 180 20.68 -1.99 1.73
C GLY A 180 21.35 -3.37 1.69
N LEU A 181 21.16 -4.22 2.71
CA LEU A 181 21.66 -5.60 2.71
C LEU A 181 20.92 -6.47 1.69
N TYR A 182 19.62 -6.22 1.49
CA TYR A 182 18.83 -6.98 0.50
C TYR A 182 19.25 -6.67 -0.94
N ALA A 183 19.91 -5.53 -1.17
CA ALA A 183 20.45 -5.17 -2.49
C ALA A 183 21.72 -5.97 -2.87
N ILE A 184 22.34 -6.69 -1.93
CA ILE A 184 23.54 -7.50 -2.19
C ILE A 184 23.20 -8.73 -3.03
N ASP A 185 24.05 -9.11 -3.98
CA ASP A 185 23.88 -10.28 -4.86
C ASP A 185 24.14 -11.62 -4.14
N ARG A 186 23.25 -11.97 -3.21
CA ARG A 186 23.20 -13.26 -2.52
C ARG A 186 21.87 -13.97 -2.81
N TYR A 187 21.74 -14.51 -4.02
CA TYR A 187 20.51 -15.16 -4.49
C TYR A 187 20.11 -16.34 -3.59
N ASP A 188 21.09 -17.04 -3.02
CA ASP A 188 20.92 -18.15 -2.07
C ASP A 188 20.29 -17.73 -0.73
N LEU A 189 20.29 -16.43 -0.42
CA LEU A 189 19.64 -15.85 0.77
C LEU A 189 18.33 -15.12 0.43
N LYS A 190 17.91 -15.12 -0.83
CA LYS A 190 16.70 -14.43 -1.31
C LYS A 190 15.63 -15.44 -1.67
N TYR A 191 14.40 -14.94 -1.81
CA TYR A 191 13.35 -15.75 -2.40
C TYR A 191 13.67 -16.01 -3.87
N GLU A 192 13.41 -17.23 -4.32
CA GLU A 192 13.45 -17.57 -5.74
C GLU A 192 12.59 -16.58 -6.55
N PRO A 193 13.15 -16.01 -7.65
CA PRO A 193 12.39 -15.21 -8.58
C PRO A 193 11.17 -16.00 -9.07
N PHE A 194 10.03 -15.32 -9.14
CA PHE A 194 8.81 -15.90 -9.67
C PHE A 194 8.35 -15.04 -10.83
N PHE A 195 8.19 -15.66 -12.00
CA PHE A 195 7.68 -15.01 -13.20
C PHE A 195 6.21 -15.41 -13.35
N PRO A 196 5.27 -14.52 -13.01
CA PRO A 196 3.86 -14.88 -13.01
C PRO A 196 3.38 -15.15 -14.43
N PRO A 197 2.70 -16.28 -14.69
CA PRO A 197 2.13 -16.57 -16.00
C PRO A 197 0.96 -15.64 -16.32
N VAL A 198 0.67 -15.48 -17.61
CA VAL A 198 -0.61 -14.92 -18.06
C VAL A 198 -1.69 -15.98 -17.84
N VAL A 199 -2.84 -15.58 -17.30
CA VAL A 199 -3.96 -16.53 -17.11
C VAL A 199 -4.39 -17.11 -18.47
N PRO A 200 -4.70 -18.41 -18.57
CA PRO A 200 -5.04 -19.03 -19.86
C PRO A 200 -6.18 -18.35 -20.61
N ALA A 201 -7.16 -17.80 -19.89
CA ALA A 201 -8.28 -17.05 -20.48
C ALA A 201 -7.86 -15.76 -21.22
N LEU A 202 -6.67 -15.24 -20.93
CA LEU A 202 -6.07 -14.06 -21.56
C LEU A 202 -4.79 -14.40 -22.34
N ASN A 203 -4.47 -15.68 -22.50
CA ASN A 203 -3.31 -16.07 -23.31
C ASN A 203 -3.63 -15.87 -24.80
N LEU A 204 -2.72 -15.20 -25.49
CA LEU A 204 -2.82 -14.89 -26.91
C LEU A 204 -1.89 -15.82 -27.67
N ASP A 205 -2.32 -17.05 -27.93
CA ASP A 205 -1.60 -17.93 -28.83
C ASP A 205 -1.88 -17.49 -30.30
N GLY A 206 -0.94 -16.75 -30.92
CA GLY A 206 -0.92 -16.47 -32.36
C GLY A 206 -0.90 -14.98 -32.79
N ASP A 207 -0.42 -14.73 -34.02
CA ASP A 207 -0.07 -13.45 -34.70
C ASP A 207 -1.18 -12.36 -34.81
N SER A 208 -2.36 -12.52 -34.22
CA SER A 208 -3.46 -11.55 -34.36
C SER A 208 -3.52 -10.55 -33.20
N HIS A 209 -2.54 -9.65 -33.13
CA HIS A 209 -2.30 -8.75 -31.99
C HIS A 209 -3.23 -7.53 -31.84
N VAL A 210 -4.30 -7.35 -32.63
CA VAL A 210 -5.05 -6.06 -32.63
C VAL A 210 -6.54 -6.18 -32.26
N HIS A 211 -7.08 -7.39 -32.03
CA HIS A 211 -8.52 -7.57 -31.70
C HIS A 211 -8.81 -8.50 -30.52
N SER A 212 -7.79 -8.90 -29.78
CA SER A 212 -7.87 -10.11 -28.98
C SER A 212 -8.36 -9.90 -27.55
N VAL A 213 -7.89 -8.89 -26.82
CA VAL A 213 -8.21 -8.75 -25.38
C VAL A 213 -9.70 -8.49 -25.12
N PHE A 214 -10.34 -7.58 -25.86
CA PHE A 214 -11.78 -7.31 -25.73
C PHE A 214 -12.63 -8.52 -26.14
N THR A 215 -12.17 -9.28 -27.14
CA THR A 215 -12.84 -10.51 -27.57
C THR A 215 -12.81 -11.56 -26.46
N LEU A 216 -11.68 -11.69 -25.75
CA LEU A 216 -11.51 -12.62 -24.65
C LEU A 216 -12.37 -12.23 -23.44
N ILE A 217 -12.34 -10.95 -23.03
CA ILE A 217 -13.19 -10.45 -21.94
C ILE A 217 -14.68 -10.63 -22.27
N ARG A 218 -15.06 -10.49 -23.54
CA ARG A 218 -16.46 -10.70 -23.97
C ARG A 218 -16.90 -12.16 -23.89
N ARG A 219 -15.97 -13.13 -23.96
CA ARG A 219 -16.31 -14.57 -23.84
C ARG A 219 -16.70 -14.95 -22.42
N GLY A 220 -16.24 -14.19 -21.42
CA GLY A 220 -16.61 -14.37 -20.03
C GLY A 220 -15.67 -13.61 -19.10
N ASP A 221 -16.14 -13.42 -17.88
CA ASP A 221 -15.37 -12.73 -16.85
C ASP A 221 -14.03 -13.43 -16.57
N VAL A 222 -13.01 -12.63 -16.24
CA VAL A 222 -11.67 -13.14 -15.94
C VAL A 222 -11.20 -12.59 -14.59
N LEU A 223 -10.81 -13.49 -13.69
CA LEU A 223 -10.18 -13.17 -12.41
C LEU A 223 -8.66 -13.32 -12.51
N LEU A 224 -7.94 -12.29 -12.08
CA LEU A 224 -6.49 -12.26 -11.89
C LEU A 224 -6.18 -12.25 -10.39
N HIS A 225 -5.19 -13.03 -9.96
CA HIS A 225 -4.70 -13.09 -8.58
C HIS A 225 -3.22 -12.74 -8.53
N HIS A 226 -2.92 -11.45 -8.37
CA HIS A 226 -1.55 -10.95 -8.24
C HIS A 226 -1.00 -11.29 -6.85
N PRO A 227 0.32 -11.48 -6.70
CA PRO A 227 1.35 -11.47 -7.74
C PRO A 227 1.50 -12.83 -8.44
N TYR A 228 0.57 -13.76 -8.24
CA TYR A 228 0.64 -15.12 -8.78
C TYR A 228 0.31 -15.18 -10.27
N ASP A 229 -0.60 -14.32 -10.72
CA ASP A 229 -0.94 -14.07 -12.11
C ASP A 229 -0.31 -12.76 -12.60
N SER A 230 0.06 -12.71 -13.88
CA SER A 230 0.74 -11.55 -14.47
C SER A 230 -0.14 -10.31 -14.49
N PHE A 231 0.45 -9.14 -14.20
CA PHE A 231 -0.22 -7.84 -14.34
C PHE A 231 -0.23 -7.33 -15.79
N SER A 232 0.58 -7.93 -16.69
CA SER A 232 0.70 -7.53 -18.09
C SER A 232 -0.63 -7.41 -18.85
N PRO A 233 -1.64 -8.30 -18.66
CA PRO A 233 -2.92 -8.16 -19.34
C PRO A 233 -3.69 -6.87 -19.02
N VAL A 234 -3.49 -6.28 -17.84
CA VAL A 234 -4.08 -4.98 -17.48
C VAL A 234 -3.43 -3.84 -18.27
N ILE A 235 -2.11 -3.90 -18.45
CA ILE A 235 -1.39 -2.94 -19.29
C ILE A 235 -1.79 -3.12 -20.76
N GLU A 236 -1.88 -4.37 -21.22
CA GLU A 236 -2.27 -4.68 -22.60
C GLU A 236 -3.69 -4.25 -22.91
N PHE A 237 -4.63 -4.42 -21.97
CA PHE A 237 -5.98 -3.90 -22.08
C PHE A 237 -6.00 -2.40 -22.38
N LEU A 238 -5.19 -1.60 -21.66
CA LEU A 238 -5.11 -0.15 -21.86
C LEU A 238 -4.38 0.23 -23.15
N ARG A 239 -3.30 -0.47 -23.52
CA ARG A 239 -2.59 -0.24 -24.80
C ARG A 239 -3.45 -0.58 -26.01
N SER A 240 -4.12 -1.74 -25.97
CA SER A 240 -5.12 -2.12 -26.96
C SER A 240 -6.25 -1.08 -27.03
N ALA A 241 -6.71 -0.56 -25.88
CA ALA A 241 -7.70 0.50 -25.85
C ALA A 241 -7.18 1.81 -26.46
N ALA A 242 -5.90 2.14 -26.27
CA ALA A 242 -5.26 3.35 -26.76
C ALA A 242 -5.16 3.37 -28.29
N SER A 243 -4.93 2.23 -28.94
CA SER A 243 -4.74 2.15 -30.40
C SER A 243 -5.95 1.62 -31.20
N ASP A 244 -6.89 0.87 -30.61
CA ASP A 244 -8.07 0.34 -31.32
C ASP A 244 -8.99 1.46 -31.84
N SER A 245 -9.17 1.56 -33.16
CA SER A 245 -9.99 2.58 -33.81
C SER A 245 -11.48 2.55 -33.42
N LYS A 246 -11.96 1.43 -32.87
CA LYS A 246 -13.32 1.27 -32.37
C LYS A 246 -13.52 1.81 -30.97
N VAL A 247 -12.44 2.08 -30.23
CA VAL A 247 -12.55 2.64 -28.87
C VAL A 247 -12.83 4.13 -28.96
N LEU A 248 -13.93 4.54 -28.31
CA LEU A 248 -14.40 5.93 -28.28
C LEU A 248 -13.86 6.67 -27.07
N ALA A 249 -13.87 6.02 -25.90
CA ALA A 249 -13.48 6.64 -24.64
C ALA A 249 -12.79 5.67 -23.68
N ILE A 250 -11.88 6.21 -22.88
CA ILE A 250 -11.21 5.53 -21.77
C ILE A 250 -11.40 6.38 -20.51
N LYS A 251 -11.94 5.78 -19.44
CA LYS A 251 -12.07 6.42 -18.14
C LYS A 251 -11.33 5.60 -17.08
N GLN A 252 -10.50 6.22 -16.26
CA GLN A 252 -9.70 5.49 -15.28
C GLN A 252 -9.45 6.26 -13.99
N THR A 253 -9.47 5.56 -12.85
CA THR A 253 -8.98 6.10 -11.58
C THR A 253 -7.47 5.84 -11.44
N LEU A 254 -6.73 6.89 -11.11
CA LEU A 254 -5.28 6.86 -10.90
C LEU A 254 -4.99 7.13 -9.43
N TYR A 255 -4.70 6.05 -8.71
CA TYR A 255 -4.30 6.09 -7.30
C TYR A 255 -2.91 5.45 -7.17
N ARG A 256 -1.88 6.29 -6.91
CA ARG A 256 -0.47 5.88 -6.76
C ARG A 256 0.09 5.07 -7.94
N VAL A 257 0.25 5.73 -9.08
CA VAL A 257 0.68 5.08 -10.33
C VAL A 257 2.20 4.89 -10.47
N GLY A 258 2.99 5.45 -9.53
CA GLY A 258 4.45 5.42 -9.55
C GLY A 258 5.08 6.40 -10.54
N ARG A 259 6.40 6.60 -10.47
CA ARG A 259 7.13 7.59 -11.29
C ARG A 259 7.25 7.25 -12.77
N ASN A 260 7.22 5.97 -13.14
CA ASN A 260 7.26 5.49 -14.52
C ASN A 260 6.05 4.57 -14.72
N SER A 261 4.94 5.12 -15.21
CA SER A 261 3.68 4.38 -15.29
C SER A 261 3.32 4.04 -16.75
N PRO A 262 3.41 2.76 -17.15
CA PRO A 262 2.91 2.32 -18.46
C PRO A 262 1.41 2.59 -18.66
N VAL A 263 0.66 2.66 -17.56
CA VAL A 263 -0.76 3.03 -17.54
C VAL A 263 -0.94 4.47 -17.99
N VAL A 264 -0.22 5.42 -17.38
CA VAL A 264 -0.32 6.83 -17.75
C VAL A 264 0.15 7.04 -19.19
N ASN A 265 1.23 6.36 -19.61
CA ASN A 265 1.72 6.43 -20.99
C ASN A 265 0.65 5.99 -22.01
N ALA A 266 -0.08 4.90 -21.74
CA ALA A 266 -1.15 4.44 -22.63
C ALA A 266 -2.31 5.45 -22.72
N LEU A 267 -2.64 6.15 -21.62
CA LEU A 267 -3.67 7.17 -21.60
C LEU A 267 -3.26 8.43 -22.38
N LEU A 268 -2.00 8.85 -22.24
CA LEU A 268 -1.41 9.95 -23.01
C LEU A 268 -1.42 9.60 -24.52
N GLU A 269 -0.97 8.39 -24.88
CA GLU A 269 -0.97 7.89 -26.27
C GLU A 269 -2.39 7.88 -26.87
N ALA A 270 -3.38 7.36 -26.13
CA ALA A 270 -4.77 7.31 -26.57
C ALA A 270 -5.31 8.70 -26.94
N ARG A 271 -4.92 9.73 -26.18
CA ARG A 271 -5.35 11.10 -26.40
C ARG A 271 -4.54 11.78 -27.51
N ARG A 272 -3.21 11.80 -27.39
CA ARG A 272 -2.30 12.51 -28.29
C ARG A 272 -2.32 11.94 -29.71
N ASP A 273 -2.25 10.62 -29.83
CA ASP A 273 -1.99 9.96 -31.11
C ASP A 273 -3.30 9.51 -31.80
N TYR A 274 -4.35 9.23 -31.03
CA TYR A 274 -5.63 8.71 -31.54
C TYR A 274 -6.85 9.57 -31.22
N SER A 275 -6.68 10.73 -30.57
CA SER A 275 -7.76 11.70 -30.29
C SER A 275 -8.96 11.13 -29.52
N LYS A 276 -8.77 10.05 -28.76
CA LYS A 276 -9.84 9.42 -27.97
C LYS A 276 -10.29 10.33 -26.82
N GLN A 277 -11.51 10.15 -26.35
CA GLN A 277 -11.97 10.80 -25.13
C GLN A 277 -11.34 10.10 -23.92
N VAL A 278 -10.45 10.78 -23.21
CA VAL A 278 -9.79 10.24 -22.02
C VAL A 278 -10.20 11.07 -20.81
N ALA A 279 -10.70 10.41 -19.77
CA ALA A 279 -11.01 11.04 -18.49
C ALA A 279 -10.31 10.29 -17.36
N THR A 280 -9.56 11.01 -16.53
CA THR A 280 -8.79 10.41 -15.44
C THR A 280 -9.11 11.10 -14.15
N LEU A 281 -9.34 10.30 -13.11
CA LEU A 281 -9.45 10.83 -11.77
C LEU A 281 -8.16 10.58 -11.00
N VAL A 282 -7.46 11.66 -10.63
CA VAL A 282 -6.16 11.61 -9.97
C VAL A 282 -6.33 11.98 -8.50
N GLU A 283 -6.07 11.02 -7.61
CA GLU A 283 -6.08 11.28 -6.17
C GLU A 283 -4.78 11.96 -5.75
N LEU A 284 -4.81 13.29 -5.64
CA LEU A 284 -3.63 14.08 -5.28
C LEU A 284 -3.21 13.86 -3.81
N LYS A 285 -4.11 13.53 -2.88
CA LYS A 285 -3.81 13.32 -1.44
C LYS A 285 -3.35 11.91 -1.11
N ALA A 286 -2.86 11.18 -2.10
CA ALA A 286 -2.21 9.90 -1.90
C ALA A 286 -0.87 10.10 -1.17
N ARG A 287 -0.82 9.74 0.13
CA ARG A 287 0.34 9.95 0.99
C ARG A 287 1.64 9.43 0.37
N PHE A 288 2.67 10.27 0.31
CA PHE A 288 4.01 10.02 -0.23
C PHE A 288 4.11 9.84 -1.75
N ASP A 289 3.00 9.96 -2.49
CA ASP A 289 2.95 9.91 -3.95
C ASP A 289 2.47 11.25 -4.54
N GLU A 290 2.28 12.29 -3.71
CA GLU A 290 1.67 13.56 -4.11
C GLU A 290 2.47 14.25 -5.24
N GLU A 291 3.80 14.38 -5.09
CA GLU A 291 4.67 14.98 -6.11
C GLU A 291 4.55 14.27 -7.47
N SER A 292 4.49 12.93 -7.47
CA SER A 292 4.36 12.15 -8.70
C SER A 292 2.98 12.32 -9.32
N ASN A 293 1.92 12.34 -8.51
CA ASN A 293 0.55 12.50 -9.00
C ASN A 293 0.31 13.91 -9.56
N ILE A 294 0.90 14.95 -8.95
CA ILE A 294 0.88 16.33 -9.46
C ILE A 294 1.58 16.40 -10.82
N GLY A 295 2.76 15.79 -10.96
CA GLY A 295 3.47 15.71 -12.23
C GLY A 295 2.63 15.02 -13.32
N TRP A 296 2.00 13.89 -13.00
CA TRP A 296 1.14 13.18 -13.94
C TRP A 296 -0.11 13.96 -14.33
N ALA A 297 -0.75 14.65 -13.38
CA ALA A 297 -1.91 15.49 -13.66
C ALA A 297 -1.56 16.56 -14.70
N LYS A 298 -0.47 17.30 -14.49
CA LYS A 298 0.01 18.33 -15.43
C LYS A 298 0.30 17.76 -16.82
N MET A 299 0.92 16.59 -16.90
CA MET A 299 1.20 15.93 -18.19
C MET A 299 -0.09 15.51 -18.92
N LEU A 300 -1.06 14.95 -18.19
CA LEU A 300 -2.34 14.53 -18.75
C LEU A 300 -3.16 15.73 -19.23
N GLU A 301 -3.24 16.80 -18.45
CA GLU A 301 -3.93 18.05 -18.82
C GLU A 301 -3.30 18.70 -20.06
N ALA A 302 -1.98 18.71 -20.16
CA ALA A 302 -1.25 19.28 -21.30
C ALA A 302 -1.57 18.57 -22.63
N GLU A 303 -1.85 17.27 -22.60
CA GLU A 303 -2.29 16.49 -23.77
C GLU A 303 -3.82 16.57 -23.98
N GLY A 304 -4.56 17.31 -23.15
CA GLY A 304 -5.99 17.50 -23.26
C GLY A 304 -6.82 16.32 -22.74
N VAL A 305 -6.28 15.53 -21.81
CA VAL A 305 -7.06 14.57 -21.02
C VAL A 305 -7.93 15.33 -20.03
N HIS A 306 -9.18 14.87 -19.82
CA HIS A 306 -10.04 15.45 -18.80
C HIS A 306 -9.64 14.93 -17.41
N VAL A 307 -8.79 15.68 -16.71
CA VAL A 307 -8.32 15.36 -15.37
C VAL A 307 -9.27 15.91 -14.31
N VAL A 308 -9.62 15.07 -13.34
CA VAL A 308 -10.46 15.45 -12.19
C VAL A 308 -9.77 15.02 -10.90
N TYR A 309 -9.86 15.85 -9.86
CA TYR A 309 -9.09 15.67 -8.61
C TYR A 309 -9.86 14.99 -7.46
N GLY A 310 -10.99 14.36 -7.76
CA GLY A 310 -11.89 13.80 -6.75
C GLY A 310 -13.10 14.68 -6.44
N LEU A 311 -13.89 14.26 -5.47
CA LEU A 311 -14.98 15.06 -4.90
C LEU A 311 -14.47 15.77 -3.63
N LEU A 312 -14.86 17.03 -3.45
CA LEU A 312 -14.51 17.82 -2.27
C LEU A 312 -14.83 17.06 -0.98
N GLY A 313 -13.85 16.98 -0.07
CA GLY A 313 -13.96 16.28 1.21
C GLY A 313 -13.93 14.75 1.15
N LEU A 314 -13.84 14.14 -0.04
CA LEU A 314 -13.78 12.69 -0.22
C LEU A 314 -12.52 12.26 -0.95
N LYS A 315 -11.82 11.27 -0.39
CA LYS A 315 -10.68 10.65 -1.08
C LYS A 315 -11.15 9.53 -2.02
N THR A 316 -10.73 9.56 -3.27
CA THR A 316 -11.05 8.47 -4.21
C THR A 316 -10.05 7.33 -4.08
N HIS A 317 -10.56 6.15 -3.78
CA HIS A 317 -9.74 4.96 -3.54
C HIS A 317 -10.26 3.74 -4.31
N SER A 318 -11.26 3.88 -5.16
CA SER A 318 -11.66 2.86 -6.12
C SER A 318 -10.57 2.64 -7.19
N LYS A 319 -10.45 1.40 -7.67
CA LYS A 319 -9.53 1.05 -8.76
C LYS A 319 -10.33 0.47 -9.90
N ILE A 320 -10.69 1.33 -10.83
CA ILE A 320 -11.58 1.02 -11.93
C ILE A 320 -11.05 1.65 -13.23
N ALA A 321 -11.07 0.86 -14.30
CA ALA A 321 -10.81 1.32 -15.66
C ALA A 321 -11.99 0.88 -16.53
N LEU A 322 -12.49 1.80 -17.34
CA LEU A 322 -13.63 1.63 -18.23
C LEU A 322 -13.19 1.99 -19.65
N VAL A 323 -13.40 1.06 -20.58
CA VAL A 323 -13.20 1.29 -22.01
C VAL A 323 -14.55 1.19 -22.72
N VAL A 324 -14.90 2.25 -23.44
CA VAL A 324 -16.13 2.36 -24.22
C VAL A 324 -15.79 2.13 -25.69
N ARG A 325 -16.33 1.07 -26.28
CA ARG A 325 -15.98 0.59 -27.62
C ARG A 325 -17.23 0.50 -28.50
N ASN A 326 -17.14 1.01 -29.72
CA ASN A 326 -18.16 0.86 -30.75
C ASN A 326 -18.07 -0.52 -31.43
N GLU A 327 -19.08 -1.37 -31.26
CA GLU A 327 -19.14 -2.70 -31.90
C GLU A 327 -20.31 -2.79 -32.90
N GLY A 328 -20.36 -1.84 -33.85
CA GLY A 328 -21.36 -1.80 -34.91
C GLY A 328 -22.57 -0.97 -34.48
N GLU A 329 -23.72 -1.62 -34.29
CA GLU A 329 -24.96 -0.94 -33.89
C GLU A 329 -25.03 -0.65 -32.39
N ARG A 330 -24.06 -1.12 -31.60
CA ARG A 330 -24.06 -0.99 -30.14
C ARG A 330 -22.72 -0.55 -29.59
N ILE A 331 -22.80 0.25 -28.53
CA ILE A 331 -21.66 0.58 -27.69
C ILE A 331 -21.52 -0.48 -26.60
N ARG A 332 -20.34 -1.07 -26.48
CA ARG A 332 -19.98 -1.96 -25.37
C ARG A 332 -19.04 -1.29 -24.40
N ARG A 333 -19.11 -1.76 -23.16
CA ARG A 333 -18.28 -1.30 -22.04
C ARG A 333 -17.47 -2.48 -21.54
N TYR A 334 -16.17 -2.29 -21.46
CA TYR A 334 -15.24 -3.24 -20.86
C TYR A 334 -14.68 -2.63 -19.61
N VAL A 335 -14.75 -3.35 -18.50
CA VAL A 335 -14.36 -2.85 -17.19
C VAL A 335 -13.28 -3.73 -16.61
N HIS A 336 -12.24 -3.09 -16.07
CA HIS A 336 -11.35 -3.71 -15.11
C HIS A 336 -11.61 -3.13 -13.72
N LEU A 337 -11.79 -3.99 -12.74
CA LEU A 337 -11.99 -3.64 -11.33
C LEU A 337 -10.90 -4.32 -10.49
N GLY A 338 -10.27 -3.57 -9.59
CA GLY A 338 -9.17 -4.07 -8.77
C GLY A 338 -9.39 -3.86 -7.27
N THR A 339 -8.86 -4.77 -6.45
CA THR A 339 -8.70 -4.55 -5.00
C THR A 339 -7.51 -3.65 -4.68
N GLY A 340 -6.55 -3.58 -5.60
CA GLY A 340 -5.29 -2.83 -5.50
C GLY A 340 -5.07 -1.87 -6.65
N ASN A 341 -3.97 -1.11 -6.55
CA ASN A 341 -3.65 0.00 -7.43
C ASN A 341 -3.15 -0.43 -8.81
N TYR A 342 -3.29 0.46 -9.79
CA TYR A 342 -2.71 0.32 -11.13
C TYR A 342 -1.21 0.65 -11.14
N ASN A 343 -0.42 -0.10 -10.36
CA ASN A 343 1.02 0.08 -10.24
C ASN A 343 1.73 -1.26 -10.40
N ALA A 344 2.41 -1.41 -11.54
CA ALA A 344 3.08 -2.65 -11.92
C ALA A 344 4.21 -3.04 -10.94
N VAL A 345 4.87 -2.06 -10.29
CA VAL A 345 5.92 -2.35 -9.30
C VAL A 345 5.30 -2.97 -8.04
N THR A 346 4.23 -2.35 -7.52
CA THR A 346 3.57 -2.88 -6.32
C THR A 346 2.82 -4.19 -6.59
N ALA A 347 2.38 -4.44 -7.82
CA ALA A 347 1.72 -5.69 -8.21
C ALA A 347 2.59 -6.94 -8.02
N HIS A 348 3.92 -6.80 -7.84
CA HIS A 348 4.83 -7.90 -7.50
C HIS A 348 5.08 -8.08 -6.00
N LEU A 349 4.62 -7.12 -5.18
CA LEU A 349 4.84 -7.10 -3.73
C LEU A 349 3.53 -7.29 -2.95
N TYR A 350 2.40 -6.90 -3.54
CA TYR A 350 1.07 -6.93 -2.95
C TYR A 350 0.27 -8.08 -3.56
N GLU A 351 -0.48 -8.78 -2.72
CA GLU A 351 -1.49 -9.74 -3.16
C GLU A 351 -2.79 -9.01 -3.43
N ASP A 352 -3.27 -9.06 -4.66
CA ASP A 352 -4.44 -8.31 -5.12
C ASP A 352 -5.26 -9.13 -6.11
N LEU A 353 -6.55 -8.82 -6.21
CA LEU A 353 -7.44 -9.39 -7.21
C LEU A 353 -7.80 -8.34 -8.25
N GLY A 354 -7.66 -8.72 -9.52
CA GLY A 354 -8.13 -7.97 -10.69
C GLY A 354 -9.28 -8.72 -11.36
N PHE A 355 -10.27 -8.00 -11.86
CA PHE A 355 -11.47 -8.59 -12.46
C PHE A 355 -11.81 -7.87 -13.75
N PHE A 356 -11.80 -8.60 -14.86
CA PHE A 356 -12.29 -8.12 -16.15
C PHE A 356 -13.70 -8.61 -16.40
N THR A 357 -14.55 -7.72 -16.89
CA THR A 357 -15.91 -8.04 -17.30
C THR A 357 -16.39 -7.17 -18.45
N ALA A 358 -17.35 -7.70 -19.21
CA ALA A 358 -18.16 -6.98 -20.19
C ALA A 358 -19.65 -6.99 -19.82
N ASP A 359 -19.97 -7.25 -18.54
CA ASP A 359 -21.32 -7.18 -17.99
C ASP A 359 -21.90 -5.76 -18.16
N GLU A 360 -23.11 -5.69 -18.73
CA GLU A 360 -23.70 -4.42 -19.13
C GLU A 360 -24.11 -3.56 -17.93
N ASP A 361 -24.53 -4.18 -16.82
CA ASP A 361 -24.94 -3.47 -15.61
C ASP A 361 -23.73 -2.93 -14.84
N ILE A 362 -22.67 -3.73 -14.69
CA ILE A 362 -21.39 -3.26 -14.13
C ILE A 362 -20.82 -2.15 -15.01
N GLY A 363 -20.87 -2.29 -16.34
CA GLY A 363 -20.43 -1.25 -17.27
C GLY A 363 -21.24 0.05 -17.16
N ALA A 364 -22.56 -0.07 -17.03
CA ALA A 364 -23.45 1.07 -16.85
C ALA A 364 -23.20 1.76 -15.49
N ASP A 365 -23.03 1.00 -14.43
CA ASP A 365 -22.67 1.52 -13.11
C ASP A 365 -21.29 2.17 -13.09
N ALA A 366 -20.31 1.62 -13.80
CA ALA A 366 -19.00 2.25 -13.97
C ALA A 366 -19.13 3.60 -14.69
N THR A 367 -19.99 3.70 -15.70
CA THR A 367 -20.28 4.97 -16.38
C THR A 367 -20.92 5.97 -15.42
N ASP A 368 -21.93 5.53 -14.67
CA ASP A 368 -22.62 6.35 -13.67
C ASP A 368 -21.66 6.83 -12.59
N LEU A 369 -20.73 5.98 -12.14
CA LEU A 369 -19.69 6.33 -11.16
C LEU A 369 -18.75 7.40 -11.70
N PHE A 370 -18.25 7.24 -12.93
CA PHE A 370 -17.40 8.28 -13.52
C PHE A 370 -18.17 9.59 -13.71
N ASN A 371 -19.44 9.55 -14.12
CA ASN A 371 -20.25 10.77 -14.23
C ASN A 371 -20.51 11.42 -12.87
N TYR A 372 -20.66 10.61 -11.81
CA TYR A 372 -20.75 11.08 -10.42
C TYR A 372 -19.44 11.73 -9.94
N LEU A 373 -18.30 11.21 -10.37
CA LEU A 373 -16.98 11.72 -10.01
C LEU A 373 -16.58 12.97 -10.80
N THR A 374 -17.00 13.10 -12.05
CA THR A 374 -16.60 14.21 -12.94
C THR A 374 -17.67 15.30 -13.09
N GLY A 375 -18.86 15.14 -12.51
CA GLY A 375 -19.96 16.08 -12.68
C GLY A 375 -20.90 16.14 -11.48
N TYR A 376 -21.82 17.10 -11.51
CA TYR A 376 -22.86 17.26 -10.49
C TYR A 376 -23.97 16.22 -10.67
N SER A 377 -23.74 14.99 -10.20
CA SER A 377 -24.75 13.91 -10.21
C SER A 377 -25.23 13.60 -8.80
N ALA A 378 -26.54 13.54 -8.60
CA ALA A 378 -27.16 13.12 -7.34
C ALA A 378 -27.47 11.61 -7.34
N LYS A 379 -26.61 10.78 -7.95
CA LYS A 379 -26.82 9.34 -8.06
C LYS A 379 -26.87 8.70 -6.66
N SER A 380 -28.02 8.16 -6.28
CA SER A 380 -28.26 7.49 -5.00
C SER A 380 -28.19 5.95 -5.08
N GLU A 381 -28.34 5.39 -6.28
CA GLU A 381 -28.43 3.95 -6.48
C GLU A 381 -27.57 3.47 -7.65
N TYR A 382 -27.04 2.27 -7.51
CA TYR A 382 -26.28 1.55 -8.51
C TYR A 382 -26.90 0.16 -8.66
N ARG A 383 -26.83 -0.42 -9.86
CA ARG A 383 -27.48 -1.69 -10.21
C ARG A 383 -26.80 -2.85 -9.47
N LYS A 384 -25.49 -2.95 -9.61
CA LYS A 384 -24.62 -4.01 -9.08
C LYS A 384 -23.49 -3.48 -8.19
N LEU A 385 -22.91 -2.32 -8.51
CA LEU A 385 -21.80 -1.77 -7.73
C LEU A 385 -22.26 -1.26 -6.36
N TRP A 386 -21.41 -1.49 -5.36
CA TRP A 386 -21.53 -0.94 -4.03
C TRP A 386 -20.51 0.18 -3.89
N VAL A 387 -20.99 1.42 -3.87
CA VAL A 387 -20.17 2.63 -3.90
C VAL A 387 -20.24 3.31 -2.55
N ALA A 388 -19.09 3.56 -1.92
CA ALA A 388 -19.03 4.44 -0.76
C ALA A 388 -18.92 5.91 -1.20
N PRO A 389 -19.45 6.87 -0.43
CA PRO A 389 -20.30 6.69 0.75
C PRO A 389 -21.80 6.50 0.42
N VAL A 390 -22.14 6.16 -0.84
CA VAL A 390 -23.52 6.15 -1.35
C VAL A 390 -24.36 5.00 -0.80
N ASN A 391 -24.08 3.75 -1.18
CA ASN A 391 -24.90 2.59 -0.84
C ASN A 391 -24.08 1.42 -0.24
N LEU A 392 -22.74 1.48 -0.25
CA LEU A 392 -21.89 0.36 0.15
C LEU A 392 -22.15 -0.12 1.58
N ARG A 393 -22.22 0.81 2.55
CA ARG A 393 -22.49 0.46 3.95
C ARG A 393 -23.81 -0.28 4.08
N GLN A 394 -24.87 0.32 3.54
CA GLN A 394 -26.21 -0.24 3.60
C GLN A 394 -26.24 -1.67 3.00
N LYS A 395 -25.67 -1.85 1.81
CA LYS A 395 -25.63 -3.16 1.14
C LYS A 395 -24.86 -4.22 1.94
N MET A 396 -23.72 -3.85 2.53
CA MET A 396 -22.96 -4.74 3.42
C MET A 396 -23.79 -5.15 4.64
N GLU A 397 -24.44 -4.19 5.30
CA GLU A 397 -25.28 -4.45 6.47
C GLU A 397 -26.49 -5.33 6.13
N GLU A 398 -27.16 -5.07 4.99
CA GLU A 398 -28.28 -5.90 4.49
C GLU A 398 -27.87 -7.37 4.33
N ARG A 399 -26.68 -7.63 3.77
CA ARG A 399 -26.19 -9.00 3.54
C ARG A 399 -25.82 -9.71 4.84
N ILE A 400 -25.22 -9.01 5.80
CA ILE A 400 -24.95 -9.59 7.13
C ILE A 400 -26.25 -9.87 7.88
N ARG A 401 -27.22 -8.95 7.84
CA ARG A 401 -28.55 -9.14 8.45
C ARG A 401 -29.30 -10.32 7.84
N ARG A 402 -29.15 -10.56 6.54
CA ARG A 402 -29.73 -11.74 5.89
C ARG A 402 -29.15 -13.04 6.46
N GLU A 403 -27.83 -13.12 6.66
CA GLU A 403 -27.22 -14.30 7.31
C GLU A 403 -27.69 -14.47 8.76
N ILE A 404 -27.90 -13.37 9.50
CA ILE A 404 -28.52 -13.40 10.83
C ILE A 404 -29.89 -14.07 10.77
N SER A 405 -30.77 -13.61 9.88
CA SER A 405 -32.11 -14.17 9.73
C SER A 405 -32.10 -15.64 9.32
N HIS A 406 -31.14 -16.06 8.49
CA HIS A 406 -30.95 -17.47 8.16
C HIS A 406 -30.58 -18.30 9.39
N ALA A 407 -29.63 -17.84 10.20
CA ALA A 407 -29.20 -18.54 11.42
C ALA A 407 -30.32 -18.62 12.47
N GLU A 408 -31.07 -17.53 12.67
CA GLU A 408 -32.23 -17.49 13.57
C GLU A 408 -33.34 -18.46 13.13
N ALA A 409 -33.49 -18.68 11.82
CA ALA A 409 -34.40 -19.68 11.27
C ALA A 409 -33.85 -21.11 11.32
N GLY A 410 -32.70 -21.35 11.96
CA GLY A 410 -32.05 -22.66 12.04
C GLY A 410 -31.39 -23.13 10.73
N LYS A 411 -31.24 -22.25 9.74
CA LYS A 411 -30.58 -22.55 8.47
C LYS A 411 -29.07 -22.36 8.56
N PRO A 412 -28.26 -23.06 7.74
CA PRO A 412 -26.82 -22.81 7.71
C PRO A 412 -26.54 -21.37 7.24
N ALA A 413 -25.69 -20.66 7.98
CA ALA A 413 -25.28 -19.29 7.70
C ALA A 413 -23.79 -19.13 7.95
N ARG A 414 -23.08 -18.52 7.00
CA ARG A 414 -21.62 -18.37 7.07
C ARG A 414 -21.13 -17.11 6.35
N LEU A 415 -20.18 -16.45 6.98
CA LEU A 415 -19.43 -15.31 6.45
C LEU A 415 -17.95 -15.67 6.37
N ILE A 416 -17.29 -15.33 5.26
CA ILE A 416 -15.83 -15.37 5.14
C ILE A 416 -15.38 -14.03 4.58
N PHE A 417 -14.78 -13.19 5.42
CA PHE A 417 -14.33 -11.86 5.01
C PHE A 417 -12.81 -11.76 5.06
N LYS A 418 -12.19 -11.48 3.92
CA LYS A 418 -10.78 -11.10 3.81
C LYS A 418 -10.67 -9.60 3.58
N MET A 419 -9.84 -8.92 4.36
CA MET A 419 -9.58 -7.48 4.21
C MET A 419 -8.26 -7.08 4.87
N ASN A 420 -7.84 -5.84 4.69
CA ASN A 420 -6.64 -5.35 5.38
C ASN A 420 -6.94 -4.99 6.83
N ALA A 421 -8.07 -4.31 7.06
CA ALA A 421 -8.41 -3.78 8.37
C ALA A 421 -9.92 -3.79 8.68
N LEU A 422 -10.25 -3.99 9.95
CA LEU A 422 -11.60 -3.95 10.52
C LEU A 422 -11.59 -3.03 11.75
N ALA A 423 -12.23 -1.87 11.63
CA ALA A 423 -12.25 -0.85 12.69
C ALA A 423 -13.58 -0.07 12.80
N ASP A 424 -14.55 -0.34 11.93
CA ASP A 424 -15.86 0.33 11.99
C ASP A 424 -16.71 -0.24 13.12
N ALA A 425 -16.99 0.56 14.15
CA ALA A 425 -17.70 0.10 15.34
C ALA A 425 -19.13 -0.41 15.05
N PRO A 426 -19.96 0.26 14.22
CA PRO A 426 -21.26 -0.30 13.82
C PRO A 426 -21.15 -1.66 13.13
N MET A 427 -20.22 -1.82 12.18
CA MET A 427 -20.00 -3.08 11.49
C MET A 427 -19.51 -4.20 12.43
N ILE A 428 -18.61 -3.88 13.36
CA ILE A 428 -18.13 -4.82 14.38
C ILE A 428 -19.29 -5.29 15.28
N ARG A 429 -20.17 -4.37 15.72
CA ARG A 429 -21.35 -4.73 16.52
C ARG A 429 -22.29 -5.65 15.74
N LEU A 430 -22.49 -5.40 14.44
CA LEU A 430 -23.32 -6.24 13.59
C LEU A 430 -22.72 -7.65 13.41
N LEU A 431 -21.39 -7.76 13.30
CA LEU A 431 -20.71 -9.06 13.28
C LEU A 431 -20.83 -9.81 14.62
N TYR A 432 -20.81 -9.11 15.76
CA TYR A 432 -21.12 -9.74 17.05
C TYR A 432 -22.56 -10.23 17.12
N GLN A 433 -23.54 -9.45 16.64
CA GLN A 433 -24.93 -9.89 16.54
C GLN A 433 -25.06 -11.14 15.66
N ALA A 434 -24.34 -11.18 14.53
CA ALA A 434 -24.29 -12.37 13.68
C ALA A 434 -23.71 -13.59 14.40
N SER A 435 -22.61 -13.43 15.14
CA SER A 435 -22.08 -14.51 15.96
C SER A 435 -23.10 -14.98 17.02
N GLN A 436 -23.79 -14.07 17.70
CA GLN A 436 -24.80 -14.39 18.71
C GLN A 436 -26.01 -15.14 18.13
N ALA A 437 -26.40 -14.84 16.90
CA ALA A 437 -27.46 -15.55 16.17
C ALA A 437 -27.03 -16.96 15.67
N GLY A 438 -25.74 -17.30 15.76
CA GLY A 438 -25.22 -18.60 15.35
C GLY A 438 -24.51 -18.62 13.99
N VAL A 439 -24.36 -17.47 13.32
CA VAL A 439 -23.62 -17.37 12.05
C VAL A 439 -22.15 -17.73 12.28
N LYS A 440 -21.57 -18.60 11.46
CA LYS A 440 -20.14 -18.91 11.49
C LYS A 440 -19.35 -17.85 10.71
N ILE A 441 -18.36 -17.23 11.34
CA ILE A 441 -17.66 -16.07 10.77
C ILE A 441 -16.15 -16.32 10.79
N ASP A 442 -15.54 -16.37 9.61
CA ASP A 442 -14.10 -16.36 9.44
C ASP A 442 -13.63 -14.99 8.93
N LEU A 443 -12.73 -14.35 9.66
CA LEU A 443 -12.16 -13.04 9.32
C LEU A 443 -10.66 -13.20 9.03
N ILE A 444 -10.25 -12.93 7.79
CA ILE A 444 -8.84 -12.91 7.37
C ILE A 444 -8.41 -11.44 7.34
N VAL A 445 -7.82 -10.96 8.44
CA VAL A 445 -7.45 -9.56 8.65
C VAL A 445 -5.96 -9.46 8.95
N ARG A 446 -5.19 -8.91 8.02
CA ARG A 446 -3.72 -8.88 8.16
C ARG A 446 -3.21 -7.78 9.11
N SER A 447 -3.95 -6.67 9.24
CA SER A 447 -3.50 -5.44 9.90
C SER A 447 -4.39 -5.13 11.10
N ILE A 448 -4.94 -3.92 11.20
CA ILE A 448 -5.75 -3.47 12.32
C ILE A 448 -7.05 -4.28 12.38
N CYS A 449 -7.30 -4.95 13.50
CA CYS A 449 -8.58 -5.57 13.82
C CYS A 449 -9.01 -5.15 15.22
N CYS A 450 -10.06 -4.35 15.32
CA CYS A 450 -10.63 -3.91 16.61
C CYS A 450 -11.67 -4.89 17.17
N LEU A 451 -12.07 -5.89 16.38
CA LEU A 451 -12.94 -6.99 16.82
C LEU A 451 -12.13 -8.01 17.62
N ARG A 452 -12.70 -8.53 18.72
CA ARG A 452 -12.13 -9.60 19.55
C ARG A 452 -12.91 -10.91 19.36
N PRO A 453 -12.30 -12.01 18.89
CA PRO A 453 -12.97 -13.29 18.72
C PRO A 453 -13.07 -14.09 20.03
N GLY A 454 -13.95 -15.09 20.08
CA GLY A 454 -13.99 -16.08 21.18
C GLY A 454 -14.47 -15.56 22.53
N LEU A 455 -15.13 -14.40 22.59
CA LEU A 455 -15.76 -13.90 23.81
C LEU A 455 -17.07 -14.62 24.05
N GLU A 456 -17.23 -15.18 25.25
CA GLU A 456 -18.45 -15.87 25.68
C GLU A 456 -19.70 -15.03 25.40
N ARG A 457 -20.73 -15.62 24.80
CA ARG A 457 -22.01 -14.99 24.44
C ARG A 457 -21.90 -13.77 23.51
N ILE A 458 -20.74 -13.50 22.91
CA ILE A 458 -20.52 -12.34 22.03
C ILE A 458 -19.91 -12.75 20.70
N SER A 459 -18.79 -13.47 20.69
CA SER A 459 -18.00 -13.76 19.49
C SER A 459 -17.48 -15.20 19.41
N GLU A 460 -18.15 -16.14 20.05
CA GLU A 460 -17.81 -17.59 20.06
C GLU A 460 -17.79 -18.21 18.66
N ASN A 461 -18.56 -17.66 17.71
CA ASN A 461 -18.62 -18.13 16.33
C ASN A 461 -17.70 -17.35 15.38
N ILE A 462 -16.83 -16.49 15.91
CA ILE A 462 -15.90 -15.68 15.12
C ILE A 462 -14.47 -16.18 15.28
N ARG A 463 -13.80 -16.44 14.16
CA ARG A 463 -12.36 -16.71 14.07
C ARG A 463 -11.66 -15.58 13.34
N VAL A 464 -10.56 -15.06 13.88
CA VAL A 464 -9.72 -14.06 13.22
C VAL A 464 -8.34 -14.64 12.91
N ILE A 465 -7.95 -14.56 11.64
CA ILE A 465 -6.70 -15.08 11.08
C ILE A 465 -5.92 -13.91 10.47
N SER A 466 -4.65 -13.76 10.82
CA SER A 466 -3.71 -12.86 10.16
C SER A 466 -2.61 -13.67 9.47
N ILE A 467 -2.31 -13.33 8.22
CA ILE A 467 -1.26 -13.96 7.42
C ILE A 467 -0.23 -12.89 7.08
N LEU A 468 1.03 -13.18 7.40
CA LEU A 468 2.19 -12.34 7.08
C LEU A 468 3.26 -13.21 6.41
N GLY A 469 3.68 -12.82 5.21
CA GLY A 469 4.60 -13.62 4.40
C GLY A 469 5.50 -12.79 3.48
N ARG A 470 5.94 -13.41 2.39
CA ARG A 470 6.72 -12.79 1.31
C ARG A 470 5.95 -11.65 0.66
N TYR A 471 4.68 -11.89 0.35
CA TYR A 471 3.78 -10.90 -0.25
C TYR A 471 2.95 -10.23 0.82
N LEU A 472 2.63 -8.95 0.59
CA LEU A 472 1.73 -8.19 1.44
C LEU A 472 0.30 -8.52 1.04
N GLU A 473 -0.40 -9.30 1.88
CA GLU A 473 -1.83 -9.54 1.71
C GLU A 473 -2.55 -8.20 1.49
N HIS A 474 -3.40 -8.07 0.47
CA HIS A 474 -4.03 -6.78 0.20
C HIS A 474 -5.43 -6.88 -0.42
N SER A 475 -5.79 -8.01 -1.02
CA SER A 475 -7.13 -8.18 -1.57
C SER A 475 -8.23 -8.12 -0.49
N ARG A 476 -9.41 -7.64 -0.90
CA ARG A 476 -10.63 -7.66 -0.07
C ARG A 476 -11.68 -8.52 -0.74
N ILE A 477 -12.20 -9.47 0.01
CA ILE A 477 -13.19 -10.46 -0.44
C ILE A 477 -14.25 -10.57 0.65
N TYR A 478 -15.52 -10.50 0.27
CA TYR A 478 -16.67 -10.66 1.16
C TYR A 478 -17.54 -11.79 0.63
N TYR A 479 -17.46 -12.94 1.28
CA TYR A 479 -18.25 -14.12 0.96
C TYR A 479 -19.42 -14.27 1.93
N PHE A 480 -20.60 -14.56 1.38
CA PHE A 480 -21.84 -14.85 2.10
C PHE A 480 -22.39 -16.19 1.62
N TYR A 481 -22.74 -17.08 2.55
CA TYR A 481 -23.26 -18.40 2.19
C TYR A 481 -24.67 -18.35 1.60
N ASN A 482 -25.53 -17.47 2.15
CA ASN A 482 -26.86 -17.17 1.64
C ASN A 482 -27.71 -18.41 1.33
N GLU A 483 -27.84 -19.30 2.31
CA GLU A 483 -28.62 -20.55 2.17
C GLU A 483 -28.16 -21.42 0.97
N GLY A 484 -26.87 -21.37 0.62
CA GLY A 484 -26.31 -22.10 -0.52
C GLY A 484 -26.37 -21.36 -1.86
N ALA A 485 -27.08 -20.23 -1.94
CA ALA A 485 -27.00 -19.29 -3.06
C ALA A 485 -25.82 -18.33 -2.86
N GLU A 486 -24.62 -18.90 -2.82
CA GLU A 486 -23.37 -18.24 -2.41
C GLU A 486 -23.12 -16.93 -3.18
N GLU A 487 -22.78 -15.88 -2.45
CA GLU A 487 -22.42 -14.57 -3.02
C GLU A 487 -20.99 -14.21 -2.66
N VAL A 488 -20.24 -13.74 -3.66
CA VAL A 488 -18.88 -13.20 -3.49
C VAL A 488 -18.85 -11.77 -3.98
N TYR A 489 -18.29 -10.89 -3.16
CA TYR A 489 -17.99 -9.53 -3.53
C TYR A 489 -16.51 -9.23 -3.32
N MET A 490 -15.95 -8.36 -4.15
CA MET A 490 -14.56 -7.92 -4.06
C MET A 490 -14.48 -6.42 -4.26
N GLY A 491 -13.40 -5.78 -3.81
CA GLY A 491 -13.25 -4.36 -4.04
C GLY A 491 -12.15 -3.68 -3.26
N SER A 492 -12.23 -2.35 -3.23
CA SER A 492 -11.19 -1.49 -2.68
C SER A 492 -11.38 -1.14 -1.20
N ALA A 493 -12.60 -1.31 -0.67
CA ALA A 493 -12.94 -0.92 0.70
C ALA A 493 -12.46 -1.94 1.74
N ASP A 494 -11.95 -1.43 2.86
CA ASP A 494 -11.89 -2.14 4.14
C ASP A 494 -13.12 -1.78 4.98
N LEU A 495 -13.37 -2.53 6.07
CA LEU A 495 -14.45 -2.21 7.02
C LEU A 495 -13.97 -1.21 8.07
N MET A 496 -13.67 0.02 7.64
CA MET A 496 -13.28 1.13 8.51
C MET A 496 -14.12 2.39 8.26
N PRO A 497 -14.29 3.28 9.26
CA PRO A 497 -15.14 4.46 9.11
C PRO A 497 -14.76 5.33 7.91
N ARG A 498 -13.45 5.52 7.67
CA ARG A 498 -12.98 6.32 6.52
C ARG A 498 -13.29 5.70 5.17
N ASN A 499 -13.25 4.37 5.05
CA ASN A 499 -13.53 3.67 3.79
C ASN A 499 -15.02 3.66 3.49
N LEU A 500 -15.85 3.50 4.51
CA LEU A 500 -17.31 3.43 4.36
C LEU A 500 -17.96 4.80 4.19
N ASN A 501 -17.39 5.85 4.77
CA ASN A 501 -18.09 7.15 4.91
C ASN A 501 -17.32 8.36 4.32
N ARG A 502 -15.99 8.30 4.16
CA ARG A 502 -15.15 9.46 3.79
C ARG A 502 -14.30 9.22 2.53
N ARG A 503 -14.62 8.17 1.79
CA ARG A 503 -13.91 7.78 0.57
C ARG A 503 -14.89 7.33 -0.49
N VAL A 504 -14.48 7.52 -1.74
CA VAL A 504 -15.10 6.83 -2.87
C VAL A 504 -14.42 5.48 -3.03
N GLU A 505 -15.08 4.43 -2.58
CA GLU A 505 -14.66 3.03 -2.73
C GLU A 505 -15.67 2.29 -3.59
N VAL A 506 -15.24 1.20 -4.24
CA VAL A 506 -16.11 0.33 -5.03
C VAL A 506 -15.93 -1.10 -4.56
N ILE A 507 -17.06 -1.74 -4.24
CA ILE A 507 -17.20 -3.19 -4.13
C ILE A 507 -18.09 -3.66 -5.29
N PHE A 508 -17.77 -4.80 -5.90
CA PHE A 508 -18.47 -5.37 -7.04
C PHE A 508 -18.77 -6.86 -6.81
N PRO A 509 -19.90 -7.37 -7.32
CA PRO A 509 -20.22 -8.78 -7.25
C PRO A 509 -19.39 -9.60 -8.24
N VAL A 510 -19.12 -10.85 -7.88
CA VAL A 510 -18.61 -11.88 -8.78
C VAL A 510 -19.71 -12.92 -8.95
N GLU A 511 -20.37 -12.91 -10.10
CA GLU A 511 -21.59 -13.70 -10.32
C GLU A 511 -21.32 -15.01 -11.07
N ASN A 512 -20.20 -15.11 -11.80
CA ASN A 512 -19.83 -16.33 -12.51
C ASN A 512 -19.61 -17.49 -11.52
N PRO A 513 -20.44 -18.55 -11.53
CA PRO A 513 -20.37 -19.61 -10.52
C PRO A 513 -19.03 -20.36 -10.49
N LYS A 514 -18.30 -20.40 -11.62
CA LYS A 514 -16.97 -21.00 -11.67
C LYS A 514 -15.95 -20.16 -10.90
N ILE A 515 -16.05 -18.84 -11.01
CA ILE A 515 -15.16 -17.91 -10.29
C ILE A 515 -15.53 -17.88 -8.80
N VAL A 516 -16.83 -17.87 -8.45
CA VAL A 516 -17.30 -17.98 -7.06
C VAL A 516 -16.70 -19.21 -6.38
N ARG A 517 -16.83 -20.39 -7.00
CA ARG A 517 -16.22 -21.63 -6.48
C ARG A 517 -14.70 -21.55 -6.39
N LYS A 518 -14.02 -21.01 -7.41
CA LYS A 518 -12.57 -20.79 -7.35
C LYS A 518 -12.18 -19.91 -6.15
N VAL A 519 -12.88 -18.82 -5.93
CA VAL A 519 -12.60 -17.91 -4.81
C VAL A 519 -12.84 -18.60 -3.46
N ARG A 520 -13.92 -19.36 -3.32
CA ARG A 520 -14.24 -20.10 -2.09
C ARG A 520 -13.23 -21.23 -1.84
N ASP A 521 -13.08 -22.13 -2.80
CA ASP A 521 -12.39 -23.42 -2.64
C ASP A 521 -10.87 -23.33 -2.83
N GLU A 522 -10.40 -22.46 -3.72
CA GLU A 522 -8.96 -22.30 -4.00
C GLU A 522 -8.38 -21.15 -3.16
N ILE A 523 -9.03 -19.98 -3.13
CA ILE A 523 -8.44 -18.79 -2.51
C ILE A 523 -8.71 -18.76 -1.00
N LEU A 524 -9.97 -18.62 -0.59
CA LEU A 524 -10.35 -18.46 0.81
C LEU A 524 -10.01 -19.69 1.64
N GLU A 525 -10.35 -20.90 1.18
CA GLU A 525 -10.06 -22.12 1.94
C GLU A 525 -8.56 -22.31 2.19
N THR A 526 -7.68 -21.95 1.24
CA THR A 526 -6.22 -22.02 1.45
C THR A 526 -5.77 -21.06 2.55
N TYR A 527 -6.38 -19.87 2.69
CA TYR A 527 -6.10 -18.97 3.82
C TYR A 527 -6.62 -19.54 5.14
N LEU A 528 -7.80 -20.16 5.15
CA LEU A 528 -8.42 -20.71 6.37
C LEU A 528 -7.67 -21.93 6.93
N THR A 529 -7.01 -22.68 6.04
CA THR A 529 -6.29 -23.93 6.33
C THR A 529 -4.77 -23.75 6.43
N ASP A 530 -4.24 -22.54 6.21
CA ASP A 530 -2.82 -22.26 6.42
C ASP A 530 -2.41 -22.61 7.86
N ASN A 531 -1.37 -23.44 7.97
CA ASN A 531 -0.83 -23.91 9.24
C ASN A 531 0.66 -23.62 9.39
N VAL A 532 1.20 -22.73 8.54
CA VAL A 532 2.62 -22.34 8.54
C VAL A 532 2.79 -20.86 8.87
N LYS A 533 2.01 -19.96 8.26
CA LYS A 533 2.10 -18.51 8.43
C LYS A 533 0.91 -17.91 9.16
N ALA A 534 -0.20 -18.64 9.30
CA ALA A 534 -1.38 -18.21 10.01
C ALA A 534 -1.08 -17.85 11.46
N ARG A 535 -1.63 -16.70 11.89
CA ARG A 535 -1.68 -16.25 13.27
C ARG A 535 -3.13 -16.08 13.68
N LEU A 536 -3.55 -16.74 14.75
CA LEU A 536 -4.90 -16.66 15.27
C LEU A 536 -4.95 -15.60 16.37
N MET A 537 -5.89 -14.66 16.25
CA MET A 537 -6.17 -13.72 17.32
C MET A 537 -6.86 -14.46 18.46
N GLN A 538 -6.33 -14.31 19.67
CA GLN A 538 -6.89 -14.85 20.90
C GLN A 538 -7.93 -13.89 21.48
N PRO A 539 -8.76 -14.33 22.44
CA PRO A 539 -9.78 -13.46 23.05
C PRO A 539 -9.21 -12.21 23.70
N ASP A 540 -7.96 -12.20 24.16
CA ASP A 540 -7.26 -11.04 24.73
C ASP A 540 -6.74 -10.03 23.68
N GLY A 541 -6.84 -10.36 22.39
CA GLY A 541 -6.35 -9.56 21.27
C GLY A 541 -4.91 -9.89 20.82
N ASN A 542 -4.20 -10.76 21.55
CA ASN A 542 -2.87 -11.22 21.15
C ASN A 542 -2.95 -12.21 19.98
N TYR A 543 -1.87 -12.30 19.20
CA TYR A 543 -1.79 -13.23 18.07
C TYR A 543 -0.80 -14.35 18.34
N SER A 544 -1.28 -15.60 18.25
CA SER A 544 -0.44 -16.79 18.32
C SER A 544 -0.27 -17.40 16.93
N ARG A 545 0.95 -17.77 16.56
CA ARG A 545 1.20 -18.48 15.30
C ARG A 545 0.67 -19.91 15.42
N VAL A 546 -0.01 -20.38 14.39
CA VAL A 546 -0.45 -21.78 14.31
C VAL A 546 0.79 -22.68 14.33
N VAL A 547 0.77 -23.68 15.22
CA VAL A 547 1.77 -24.73 15.27
C VAL A 547 1.11 -26.00 14.72
N PRO A 548 1.55 -26.51 13.56
CA PRO A 548 0.99 -27.73 13.00
C PRO A 548 1.34 -28.92 13.89
N LYS A 549 0.39 -29.84 14.07
CA LYS A 549 0.63 -31.11 14.78
C LYS A 549 1.49 -32.05 13.93
N ASP A 550 2.22 -32.95 14.58
CA ASP A 550 3.02 -33.98 13.89
C ASP A 550 2.15 -34.81 12.93
N GLY A 551 2.68 -35.09 11.74
CA GLY A 551 1.99 -35.85 10.69
C GLY A 551 0.97 -35.05 9.87
N VAL A 552 0.68 -33.79 10.21
CA VAL A 552 -0.21 -32.93 9.39
C VAL A 552 0.57 -32.34 8.21
N LYS A 553 -0.01 -32.41 7.01
CA LYS A 553 0.56 -31.78 5.81
C LYS A 553 0.69 -30.28 6.01
N LEU A 554 1.90 -29.75 5.81
CA LEU A 554 2.17 -28.33 5.90
C LEU A 554 1.57 -27.58 4.71
N LEU A 555 0.89 -26.48 4.99
CA LEU A 555 0.33 -25.58 4.00
C LEU A 555 0.73 -24.14 4.35
N ASN A 556 1.51 -23.55 3.45
CA ASN A 556 1.80 -22.12 3.42
C ASN A 556 1.06 -21.55 2.21
N VAL A 557 0.11 -20.64 2.45
CA VAL A 557 -0.80 -20.11 1.44
C VAL A 557 -0.08 -19.48 0.25
N GLN A 558 0.92 -18.63 0.51
CA GLN A 558 1.65 -17.94 -0.56
C GLN A 558 2.52 -18.92 -1.37
N ALA A 559 3.15 -19.89 -0.71
CA ALA A 559 3.92 -20.92 -1.39
C ALA A 559 3.02 -21.86 -2.20
N HIS A 560 1.81 -22.15 -1.70
CA HIS A 560 0.82 -22.95 -2.39
C HIS A 560 0.37 -22.28 -3.69
N PHE A 561 0.01 -20.99 -3.64
CA PHE A 561 -0.38 -20.26 -4.86
C PHE A 561 0.75 -20.11 -5.87
N LEU A 562 1.99 -19.89 -5.41
CA LEU A 562 3.16 -19.91 -6.31
C LEU A 562 3.30 -21.25 -7.02
N LYS A 563 3.17 -22.37 -6.29
CA LYS A 563 3.24 -23.71 -6.88
C LYS A 563 2.09 -23.97 -7.85
N LEU A 564 0.88 -23.55 -7.50
CA LEU A 564 -0.33 -23.74 -8.30
C LEU A 564 -0.28 -23.00 -9.64
N ARG A 565 0.48 -21.90 -9.73
CA ARG A 565 0.68 -21.15 -10.98
C ARG A 565 1.96 -21.53 -11.74
N ALA A 566 2.88 -22.24 -11.10
CA ALA A 566 4.09 -22.74 -11.75
C ALA A 566 3.87 -24.06 -12.51
N SER A 567 2.83 -24.82 -12.14
CA SER A 567 2.36 -26.02 -12.85
C SER A 567 1.38 -25.66 -13.96
#